data_AF-A0A1W6B521-F1
#
_entry.id   AF-A0A1W6B521-F1
#
_cell.length_a   1.000
_cell.length_b   1.000
_cell.length_c   1.000
_cell.angle_alpha   90.00
_cell.angle_beta   90.00
_cell.angle_gamma   90.00
#
_symmetry.space_group_name_H-M   'P 1'
#
loop_
_entity.id
_entity.type
_entity.pdbx_description
1 polymer ?
#
loop_
_entity_poly.entity_id
_entity_poly.type
_entity_poly.pdbx_seq_one_letter_code
_entity_poly.pdbx_strand_id
1 'polypeptide(L)' 'MKRILKVFWNDLHRLIFRIHLPIGITILFFIVAANYWEDYAHVTTFIFLIVAFIISDKIFKRKR' A
#
# COMPACT_ATOMS: atom_id res chain seq x y z
N MET A 1 -6.39 -9.95 28.94
CA MET A 1 -7.07 -10.02 27.62
C MET A 1 -7.13 -8.70 26.86
N LYS A 2 -7.67 -7.60 27.44
CA LYS A 2 -7.85 -6.32 26.71
C LYS A 2 -6.55 -5.69 26.14
N ARG A 3 -5.40 -5.82 26.82
CA ARG A 3 -4.10 -5.33 26.31
C ARG A 3 -3.55 -6.14 25.14
N ILE A 4 -3.61 -7.47 25.21
CA ILE A 4 -3.09 -8.38 24.17
C ILE A 4 -3.89 -8.21 22.87
N LEU A 5 -5.22 -8.15 22.97
CA LEU A 5 -6.10 -7.90 21.83
C LEU A 5 -5.83 -6.54 21.18
N LYS A 6 -5.56 -5.50 21.99
CA LYS A 6 -5.25 -4.16 21.49
C LYS A 6 -3.90 -4.09 20.77
N VAL A 7 -2.88 -4.79 21.29
CA VAL A 7 -1.57 -4.90 20.62
C VAL A 7 -1.69 -5.67 19.30
N PHE A 8 -2.40 -6.79 19.31
CA PHE A 8 -2.66 -7.59 18.11
C PHE A 8 -3.42 -6.79 17.05
N TRP A 9 -4.44 -6.04 17.44
CA TRP A 9 -5.16 -5.13 16.54
C TRP A 9 -4.25 -4.06 15.95
N ASN A 10 -3.36 -3.48 16.74
CA ASN A 10 -2.46 -2.43 16.28
C ASN A 10 -1.43 -2.96 15.27
N ASP A 11 -0.89 -4.17 15.51
CA ASP A 11 0.03 -4.83 14.59
C ASP A 11 -0.67 -5.31 13.31
N LEU A 12 -1.88 -5.84 13.40
CA LEU A 12 -2.68 -6.25 12.24
C LEU A 12 -3.03 -5.04 11.36
N HIS A 13 -3.51 -3.96 11.97
CA HIS A 13 -3.82 -2.72 11.26
C HIS A 13 -2.57 -2.13 10.61
N ARG A 14 -1.41 -2.25 11.27
CA ARG A 14 -0.13 -1.82 10.71
C ARG A 14 0.29 -2.67 9.52
N LEU A 15 0.09 -3.99 9.57
CA LEU A 15 0.42 -4.90 8.47
C LEU A 15 -0.47 -4.63 7.25
N ILE A 16 -1.77 -4.45 7.47
CA ILE A 16 -2.75 -4.18 6.41
C ILE A 16 -2.43 -2.85 5.74
N PHE A 17 -2.28 -1.77 6.51
CA PHE A 17 -2.09 -0.46 5.90
C PHE A 17 -0.68 -0.22 5.34
N ARG A 18 0.34 -0.92 5.84
CA ARG A 18 1.71 -0.77 5.33
C ARG A 18 1.97 -1.60 4.08
N ILE A 19 1.30 -2.75 3.93
CA ILE A 19 1.58 -3.69 2.84
C ILE A 19 0.37 -3.87 1.93
N HIS A 20 -0.80 -4.19 2.48
CA HIS A 20 -1.98 -4.50 1.67
C HIS A 20 -2.57 -3.27 0.99
N LEU A 21 -2.53 -2.11 1.65
CA LEU A 21 -3.07 -0.87 1.10
C LEU A 21 -2.28 -0.35 -0.13
N PRO A 22 -0.93 -0.27 -0.11
CA PRO A 22 -0.15 0.04 -1.32
C PRO A 22 -0.42 -0.92 -2.48
N ILE A 23 -0.50 -2.22 -2.17
CA ILE A 23 -0.75 -3.26 -3.17
C ILE A 23 -2.14 -3.08 -3.79
N GLY A 24 -3.18 -2.90 -2.96
CA GLY A 24 -4.55 -2.69 -3.42
C GLY A 24 -4.71 -1.46 -4.31
N ILE A 25 -4.10 -0.33 -3.92
CA ILE A 25 -4.12 0.90 -4.72
C ILE A 25 -3.37 0.71 -6.04
N THR A 26 -2.25 -0.02 -6.02
CA THR A 26 -1.47 -0.29 -7.23
C THR A 26 -2.26 -1.17 -8.21
N ILE A 27 -3.02 -2.15 -7.73
CA ILE A 27 -3.86 -2.99 -8.60
C ILE A 27 -4.94 -2.14 -9.30
N LEU A 28 -5.59 -1.24 -8.56
CA LEU A 28 -6.57 -0.32 -9.16
C LEU A 28 -5.90 0.60 -10.18
N PHE A 29 -4.72 1.14 -9.85
CA PHE A 29 -3.95 1.96 -10.79
C PHE A 29 -3.57 1.18 -12.05
N PHE A 30 -3.17 -0.09 -11.93
CA PHE A 30 -2.85 -0.94 -13.06
C PHE A 30 -4.05 -1.13 -13.99
N ILE A 31 -5.24 -1.38 -13.43
CA ILE A 31 -6.47 -1.53 -14.23
C ILE A 31 -6.73 -0.23 -15.01
N VAL A 32 -6.58 0.93 -14.38
CA VAL A 32 -6.75 2.22 -15.06
C VAL A 32 -5.67 2.41 -16.12
N ALA A 33 -4.40 2.20 -15.77
CA ALA A 33 -3.28 2.38 -16.69
C ALA A 33 -3.36 1.45 -17.90
N ALA A 34 -3.79 0.20 -17.72
CA ALA A 34 -3.99 -0.75 -18.81
C ALA A 34 -5.09 -0.31 -19.78
N ASN A 35 -6.13 0.37 -19.29
CA ASN A 35 -7.23 0.85 -20.14
C ASN A 35 -6.91 2.16 -20.90
N TYR A 36 -6.03 3.02 -20.36
CA TYR A 36 -5.77 4.34 -20.93
C TYR A 36 -4.35 4.51 -21.53
N TRP A 37 -3.37 3.73 -21.06
CA TRP A 37 -1.95 3.79 -21.43
C TRP A 37 -1.31 2.40 -21.43
N GLU A 38 -1.84 1.48 -22.23
CA GLU A 38 -1.41 0.08 -22.30
C GLU A 38 0.11 -0.08 -22.46
N ASP A 39 0.72 0.66 -23.41
CA ASP A 39 2.16 0.62 -23.70
C ASP A 39 3.04 0.96 -22.48
N TYR A 40 2.54 1.80 -21.58
CA TYR A 40 3.26 2.26 -20.39
C TYR A 40 2.71 1.67 -19.09
N ALA A 41 1.66 0.84 -19.16
CA ALA A 41 0.90 0.41 -17.99
C ALA A 41 1.79 -0.35 -16.99
N HIS A 42 2.62 -1.26 -17.48
CA HIS A 42 3.54 -2.02 -16.63
C HIS A 42 4.61 -1.14 -15.98
N VAL A 43 5.26 -0.26 -16.75
CA VAL A 43 6.35 0.60 -16.26
C VAL A 43 5.82 1.60 -15.24
N THR A 44 4.73 2.28 -15.56
CA THR A 44 4.09 3.27 -14.67
C THR A 44 3.56 2.63 -13.39
N THR A 45 2.95 1.45 -13.49
CA THR A 45 2.46 0.70 -12.32
C THR A 45 3.61 0.26 -11.42
N PHE A 46 4.73 -0.19 -11.99
CA PHE A 46 5.90 -0.57 -11.21
C PHE A 46 6.49 0.62 -10.43
N ILE A 47 6.63 1.77 -11.10
CA ILE A 47 7.07 3.01 -10.46
C ILE A 47 6.07 3.43 -9.37
N PHE A 48 4.77 3.36 -9.66
CA PHE A 48 3.72 3.69 -8.71
C PHE A 48 3.75 2.79 -7.46
N LEU A 49 3.98 1.49 -7.62
CA LEU A 49 4.11 0.54 -6.51
C LEU A 49 5.24 0.95 -5.56
N ILE A 50 6.43 1.25 -6.10
CA ILE A 50 7.59 1.67 -5.32
C ILE A 50 7.26 2.95 -4.53
N VAL A 51 6.66 3.93 -5.20
CA VAL A 51 6.26 5.20 -4.58
C VAL A 51 5.21 4.98 -3.48
N ALA A 52 4.20 4.16 -3.74
CA ALA A 52 3.14 3.84 -2.78
C ALA A 52 3.71 3.17 -1.52
N PHE A 53 4.68 2.27 -1.65
CA PHE A 53 5.38 1.66 -0.52
C PHE A 53 6.21 2.68 0.27
N ILE A 54 6.96 3.55 -0.40
CA ILE A 54 7.76 4.60 0.26
C ILE A 54 6.86 5.57 1.03
N ILE A 55 5.76 6.02 0.41
CA ILE A 55 4.79 6.92 1.04
C ILE A 55 4.14 6.25 2.24
N SER A 56 3.69 4.99 2.08
CA SER A 56 3.10 4.24 3.18
C SER A 56 4.09 4.08 4.33
N ASP A 57 5.34 3.72 4.05
CA ASP A 57 6.38 3.62 5.08
C ASP A 57 6.64 4.97 5.79
N LYS A 58 6.68 6.09 5.05
CA LYS A 58 6.82 7.44 5.62
C LYS A 58 5.65 7.81 6.53
N ILE A 59 4.40 7.60 6.09
CA ILE A 59 3.20 7.92 6.87
C ILE A 59 3.18 7.14 8.19
N PHE A 60 3.53 5.85 8.14
CA PHE A 60 3.53 4.99 9.32
C PHE A 60 4.76 5.15 10.22
N LYS A 61 5.94 5.51 9.68
CA LYS A 61 7.10 5.90 10.50
C LYS A 61 6.84 7.18 11.29
N ARG A 62 6.05 8.11 10.75
CA ARG A 62 5.68 9.35 11.45
C ARG A 62 4.68 9.15 12.59
N LYS A 63 4.01 7.98 12.64
CA LYS A 63 3.08 7.59 13.72
C LYS A 63 3.75 6.78 14.85
N ARG A 64 5.06 6.54 14.78
CA ARG A 64 5.82 5.91 15.87
C ARG A 64 6.09 6.88 17.00
#